data_AF-A0A8J3MMG2-F1
#
_entry.id   AF-A0A8J3MMG2-F1
#
_cell.length_a   1.000
_cell.length_b   1.000
_cell.length_c   1.000
_cell.angle_alpha   90.00
_cell.angle_beta   90.00
_cell.angle_gamma   90.00
#
_symmetry.space_group_name_H-M   'P 1'
#
loop_
_entity.id
_entity.type
_entity.pdbx_description
1 polymer ?
#
loop_
_entity_poly.entity_id
_entity_poly.type
_entity_poly.pdbx_seq_one_letter_code
_entity_poly.pdbx_strand_id
1 'polypeptide(L)'
;MSLRFGYGTNGFANHRLDDALAVIADLGYQGAALTLDHGHLDPYAPDLRAQVDRTAHRLAELGLSTVIETGARYLLDPRRKHSPTFLHDDPAPRIDFLKRAVDIAADLGAQAMSCWSGVRPGHVPEALAWDRLADGCAQVLAYAAQRGVVVGFEPEPGMLVDTLATWRELRDRVGDGLGLTLDIGHCRANEPADVPECVRQAGPHLVNVQIDDMVRGVHEHLEFGDGEIDFPPVLRALADTGYDGLVAVELARHSHAAPEVAARSIAFLRAARWLGDALARVRRDPAALAVLLPAVRRHVGRDGAEDARVRLLQVAPLSPEQSADLYRYGDNDEKRAVLRTWPAADLLRDALRSNDTRLVAAALGQGAHLLSDAEWRQAVLKSVFMGLPLAQVHDLDRRADAELGRMLDGLRREREAAGRTMPADAVRLLERLL
;
A
#
# COMPACT_ATOMS: atom_id res chain seq x y z
N MET A 1 0.09 16.49 -10.97
CA MET A 1 -1.04 15.92 -11.74
C MET A 1 -1.70 14.82 -10.92
N SER A 2 -2.79 14.21 -11.41
CA SER A 2 -3.46 13.09 -10.73
C SER A 2 -2.77 11.78 -11.09
N LEU A 3 -2.28 11.02 -10.09
CA LEU A 3 -1.79 9.65 -10.32
C LEU A 3 -2.86 8.80 -11.02
N ARG A 4 -2.42 7.88 -11.89
CA ARG A 4 -3.27 7.00 -12.67
C ARG A 4 -3.06 5.56 -12.23
N PHE A 5 -4.10 4.93 -11.70
CA PHE A 5 -3.98 3.57 -11.19
C PHE A 5 -4.28 2.55 -12.29
N GLY A 6 -3.46 1.50 -12.36
CA GLY A 6 -3.68 0.31 -13.18
C GLY A 6 -3.67 -0.97 -12.36
N TYR A 7 -3.90 -2.10 -13.01
CA TYR A 7 -3.82 -3.42 -12.39
C TYR A 7 -3.09 -4.40 -13.31
N GLY A 8 -2.20 -5.22 -12.75
CA GLY A 8 -1.45 -6.24 -13.45
C GLY A 8 -2.31 -7.43 -13.86
N THR A 9 -2.29 -7.81 -15.13
CA THR A 9 -3.05 -8.96 -15.61
C THR A 9 -2.50 -10.28 -15.06
N ASN A 10 -1.26 -10.31 -14.55
CA ASN A 10 -0.71 -11.42 -13.76
C ASN A 10 -1.59 -11.78 -12.54
N GLY A 11 -2.28 -10.81 -11.94
CA GLY A 11 -3.25 -11.01 -10.87
C GLY A 11 -4.60 -11.56 -11.36
N PHE A 12 -4.81 -11.70 -12.67
CA PHE A 12 -6.01 -12.23 -13.31
C PHE A 12 -5.72 -13.49 -14.15
N ALA A 13 -4.64 -14.22 -13.88
CA ALA A 13 -4.19 -15.36 -14.69
C ALA A 13 -5.23 -16.48 -14.94
N ASN A 14 -6.31 -16.56 -14.15
CA ASN A 14 -7.41 -17.52 -14.33
C ASN A 14 -8.57 -17.01 -15.20
N HIS A 15 -8.50 -15.76 -15.70
CA HIS A 15 -9.50 -15.15 -16.56
C HIS A 15 -9.00 -15.08 -18.01
N ARG A 16 -9.93 -15.09 -18.97
CA ARG A 16 -9.60 -14.66 -20.34
C ARG A 16 -9.21 -13.17 -20.30
N LEU A 17 -8.32 -12.75 -21.20
CA LEU A 17 -7.85 -11.37 -21.22
C LEU A 17 -9.00 -10.34 -21.31
N ASP A 18 -9.98 -10.57 -22.19
CA ASP A 18 -11.12 -9.65 -22.36
C ASP A 18 -11.98 -9.51 -21.09
N ASP A 19 -12.16 -10.60 -20.34
CA ASP A 19 -12.91 -10.60 -19.08
C ASP A 19 -12.12 -9.84 -18.01
N ALA A 20 -10.80 -10.06 -17.92
CA ALA A 20 -9.93 -9.36 -16.99
C ALA A 20 -9.94 -7.84 -17.26
N LEU A 21 -9.78 -7.42 -18.52
CA LEU A 21 -9.82 -6.01 -18.91
C LEU A 21 -11.17 -5.37 -18.60
N ALA A 22 -12.29 -6.08 -18.81
CA ALA A 22 -13.61 -5.60 -18.46
C ALA A 22 -13.74 -5.33 -16.96
N VAL A 23 -13.34 -6.28 -16.11
CA VAL A 23 -13.38 -6.12 -14.65
C VAL A 23 -12.50 -4.95 -14.20
N ILE A 24 -11.28 -4.83 -14.74
CA ILE A 24 -10.35 -3.73 -14.43
C ILE A 24 -10.99 -2.38 -14.78
N ALA A 25 -11.59 -2.25 -15.96
CA ALA A 25 -12.27 -1.02 -16.39
C ALA A 25 -13.49 -0.70 -15.52
N ASP A 26 -14.34 -1.69 -15.22
CA ASP A 26 -15.58 -1.52 -14.43
C ASP A 26 -15.30 -1.04 -13.00
N LEU A 27 -14.17 -1.46 -12.40
CA LEU A 27 -13.73 -0.98 -11.09
C LEU A 27 -13.19 0.48 -11.12
N GLY A 28 -12.95 1.00 -12.32
CA GLY A 28 -12.48 2.36 -12.57
C GLY A 28 -10.97 2.52 -12.51
N TYR A 29 -10.21 1.46 -12.82
CA TYR A 29 -8.79 1.58 -13.17
C TYR A 29 -8.66 2.31 -14.52
N GLN A 30 -7.50 2.94 -14.73
CA GLN A 30 -7.21 3.75 -15.92
C GLN A 30 -6.23 3.05 -16.89
N GLY A 31 -5.80 1.84 -16.53
CA GLY A 31 -4.98 1.01 -17.39
C GLY A 31 -4.73 -0.38 -16.85
N ALA A 32 -4.11 -1.21 -17.68
CA ALA A 32 -3.69 -2.56 -17.33
C ALA A 32 -2.17 -2.70 -17.54
N ALA A 33 -1.48 -3.34 -16.61
CA ALA A 33 -0.13 -3.82 -16.85
C ALA A 33 -0.23 -5.23 -17.44
N LEU A 34 -0.13 -5.33 -18.77
CA LEU A 34 -0.36 -6.56 -19.51
C LEU A 34 0.87 -7.45 -19.43
N THR A 35 0.78 -8.52 -18.66
CA THR A 35 1.81 -9.56 -18.63
C THR A 35 1.63 -10.48 -19.83
N LEU A 36 2.57 -10.43 -20.77
CA LEU A 36 2.57 -11.32 -21.93
C LEU A 36 2.82 -12.76 -21.48
N ASP A 37 1.81 -13.61 -21.59
CA ASP A 37 1.84 -15.01 -21.19
C ASP A 37 0.92 -15.85 -22.10
N HIS A 38 0.97 -17.17 -21.96
CA HIS A 38 0.12 -18.13 -22.68
C HIS A 38 -1.38 -17.78 -22.62
N GLY A 39 -1.84 -17.22 -21.50
CA GLY A 39 -3.24 -16.85 -21.29
C GLY A 39 -3.60 -15.41 -21.69
N HIS A 40 -2.65 -14.48 -21.59
CA HIS A 40 -2.86 -13.04 -21.76
C HIS A 40 -1.91 -12.50 -22.82
N LEU A 41 -2.28 -12.71 -24.08
CA LEU A 41 -1.54 -12.31 -25.29
C LEU A 41 -0.18 -13.03 -25.43
N ASP A 42 -0.21 -14.21 -26.05
CA ASP A 42 0.97 -15.03 -26.28
C ASP A 42 1.82 -14.49 -27.46
N PRO A 43 3.05 -14.01 -27.22
CA PRO A 43 3.94 -13.45 -28.24
C PRO A 43 4.44 -14.46 -29.29
N TYR A 44 4.17 -15.75 -29.10
CA TYR A 44 4.53 -16.82 -30.03
C TYR A 44 3.31 -17.45 -30.71
N ALA A 45 2.10 -16.96 -30.44
CA ALA A 45 0.89 -17.48 -31.05
C ALA A 45 0.92 -17.29 -32.59
N PRO A 46 0.51 -18.30 -33.38
CA PRO A 46 0.41 -18.19 -34.84
C PRO A 46 -0.50 -17.05 -35.31
N ASP A 47 -1.51 -16.69 -34.51
CA ASP A 47 -2.47 -15.61 -34.78
C ASP A 47 -2.13 -14.31 -34.03
N LEU A 48 -0.90 -14.12 -33.54
CA LEU A 48 -0.48 -12.97 -32.72
C LEU A 48 -1.00 -11.64 -33.24
N ARG A 49 -0.86 -11.35 -34.55
CA ARG A 49 -1.32 -10.08 -35.13
C ARG A 49 -2.81 -9.84 -34.88
N ALA A 50 -3.64 -10.87 -35.07
CA ALA A 50 -5.07 -10.79 -34.80
C ALA A 50 -5.36 -10.65 -33.29
N GLN A 51 -4.55 -11.26 -32.42
CA GLN A 51 -4.68 -11.08 -30.96
C GLN A 51 -4.32 -9.65 -30.52
N VAL A 52 -3.26 -9.07 -31.09
CA VAL A 52 -2.84 -7.69 -30.84
C VAL A 52 -3.91 -6.72 -31.32
N ASP A 53 -4.44 -6.88 -32.54
CA ASP A 53 -5.49 -6.00 -33.07
C ASP A 53 -6.78 -6.06 -32.21
N ARG A 54 -7.16 -7.26 -31.73
CA ARG A 54 -8.29 -7.42 -30.79
C ARG A 54 -8.03 -6.75 -29.45
N THR A 55 -6.85 -6.96 -28.88
CA THR A 55 -6.45 -6.36 -27.60
C THR A 55 -6.41 -4.83 -27.70
N ALA A 56 -5.84 -4.28 -28.78
CA ALA A 56 -5.80 -2.85 -29.05
C ALA A 56 -7.22 -2.25 -29.11
N HIS A 57 -8.12 -2.90 -29.86
CA HIS A 57 -9.52 -2.48 -29.94
C HIS A 57 -10.20 -2.51 -28.58
N ARG A 58 -9.98 -3.58 -27.80
CA ARG A 58 -10.59 -3.74 -26.48
C ARG A 58 -10.09 -2.72 -25.47
N LEU A 59 -8.78 -2.46 -25.44
CA LEU A 59 -8.20 -1.40 -24.61
C LEU A 59 -8.77 -0.02 -24.95
N ALA A 60 -8.91 0.29 -26.24
CA ALA A 60 -9.50 1.54 -26.71
C ALA A 60 -10.99 1.67 -26.35
N GLU A 61 -11.78 0.61 -26.53
CA GLU A 61 -13.20 0.55 -26.16
C GLU A 61 -13.40 0.82 -24.66
N LEU A 62 -12.53 0.24 -23.82
CA LEU A 62 -12.57 0.38 -22.36
C LEU A 62 -11.88 1.65 -21.85
N GLY A 63 -11.21 2.41 -22.71
CA GLY A 63 -10.44 3.60 -22.31
C GLY A 63 -9.24 3.29 -21.41
N LEU A 64 -8.67 2.09 -21.51
CA LEU A 64 -7.52 1.65 -20.71
C LEU A 64 -6.21 1.97 -21.45
N SER A 65 -5.29 2.63 -20.76
CA SER A 65 -3.88 2.62 -21.17
C SER A 65 -3.20 1.30 -20.81
N THR A 66 -2.05 1.02 -21.40
CA THR A 66 -1.32 -0.21 -21.09
C THR A 66 0.18 0.01 -20.89
N VAL A 67 0.78 -0.82 -20.07
CA VAL A 67 2.23 -1.13 -20.06
C VAL A 67 2.39 -2.62 -20.34
N ILE A 68 3.56 -3.02 -20.85
CA ILE A 68 3.87 -4.42 -21.15
C ILE A 68 4.82 -4.97 -20.10
N GLU A 69 4.43 -6.07 -19.46
CA GLU A 69 5.22 -6.77 -18.46
C GLU A 69 5.75 -8.10 -19.04
N THR A 70 7.00 -8.45 -18.72
CA THR A 70 7.69 -9.61 -19.30
C THR A 70 8.04 -10.69 -18.27
N GLY A 71 7.24 -10.75 -17.19
CA GLY A 71 7.39 -11.62 -16.01
C GLY A 71 6.71 -13.00 -16.09
N ALA A 72 6.22 -13.44 -17.25
CA ALA A 72 5.57 -14.74 -17.39
C ALA A 72 6.48 -15.91 -17.00
N ARG A 73 5.97 -16.81 -16.16
CA ARG A 73 6.79 -17.82 -15.48
C ARG A 73 7.31 -18.90 -16.41
N TYR A 74 6.51 -19.44 -17.30
CA TYR A 74 6.88 -20.62 -18.10
C TYR A 74 6.73 -20.38 -19.60
N LEU A 75 6.88 -19.13 -20.02
CA LEU A 75 6.68 -18.73 -21.42
C LEU A 75 7.74 -19.35 -22.35
N LEU A 76 9.01 -19.27 -21.95
CA LEU A 76 10.14 -19.74 -22.78
C LEU A 76 10.58 -21.17 -22.45
N ASP A 77 10.37 -21.62 -21.21
CA ASP A 77 10.71 -22.97 -20.76
C ASP A 77 9.58 -23.53 -19.88
N PRO A 78 8.97 -24.68 -20.25
CA PRO A 78 7.87 -25.26 -19.49
C PRO A 78 8.29 -25.91 -18.16
N ARG A 79 9.59 -26.07 -17.91
CA ARG A 79 10.16 -26.71 -16.71
C ARG A 79 10.84 -25.70 -15.79
N ARG A 80 11.42 -24.64 -16.34
CA ARG A 80 12.22 -23.69 -15.58
C ARG A 80 11.59 -22.32 -15.61
N LYS A 81 11.11 -21.87 -14.44
CA LYS A 81 10.53 -20.54 -14.26
C LYS A 81 11.52 -19.49 -14.81
N HIS A 82 11.02 -18.56 -15.62
CA HIS A 82 11.72 -17.37 -16.12
C HIS A 82 12.95 -17.64 -16.99
N SER A 83 13.23 -18.90 -17.34
CA SER A 83 14.44 -19.29 -18.05
C SER A 83 14.17 -19.46 -19.55
N PRO A 84 15.17 -19.18 -20.42
CA PRO A 84 16.44 -18.54 -20.13
C PRO A 84 16.28 -17.02 -19.87
N THR A 85 17.29 -16.45 -19.21
CA THR A 85 17.41 -14.99 -18.93
C THR A 85 18.62 -14.42 -19.66
N PHE A 86 18.90 -13.12 -19.52
CA PHE A 86 20.12 -12.50 -20.03
C PHE A 86 21.40 -13.20 -19.54
N LEU A 87 21.35 -13.82 -18.37
CA LEU A 87 22.53 -14.34 -17.67
C LEU A 87 22.92 -15.76 -18.09
N HIS A 88 22.09 -16.42 -18.90
CA HIS A 88 22.33 -17.79 -19.36
C HIS A 88 23.33 -17.83 -20.53
N ASP A 89 23.89 -19.00 -20.80
CA ASP A 89 24.89 -19.19 -21.87
C ASP A 89 24.35 -18.86 -23.25
N ASP A 90 23.07 -19.17 -23.48
CA ASP A 90 22.32 -18.74 -24.66
C ASP A 90 21.19 -17.77 -24.23
N PRO A 91 21.43 -16.45 -24.31
CA PRO A 91 20.41 -15.44 -24.00
C PRO A 91 19.49 -15.16 -25.20
N ALA A 92 19.72 -15.75 -26.38
CA ALA A 92 18.99 -15.41 -27.60
C ALA A 92 17.47 -15.57 -27.47
N PRO A 93 16.91 -16.61 -26.82
CA PRO A 93 15.46 -16.71 -26.64
C PRO A 93 14.87 -15.59 -25.76
N ARG A 94 15.61 -15.11 -24.75
CA ARG A 94 15.17 -13.99 -23.92
C ARG A 94 15.18 -12.69 -24.73
N ILE A 95 16.23 -12.46 -25.51
CA ILE A 95 16.34 -11.25 -26.35
C ILE A 95 15.26 -11.26 -27.44
N ASP A 96 14.97 -12.40 -28.07
CA ASP A 96 13.87 -12.54 -29.04
C ASP A 96 12.52 -12.21 -28.40
N PHE A 97 12.24 -12.77 -27.22
CA PHE A 97 11.01 -12.47 -26.48
C PHE A 97 10.88 -10.97 -26.19
N LEU A 98 11.93 -10.32 -25.69
CA LEU A 98 11.87 -8.90 -25.37
C LEU A 98 11.71 -8.03 -26.63
N LYS A 99 12.28 -8.41 -27.77
CA LYS A 99 12.04 -7.73 -29.04
C LYS A 99 10.59 -7.89 -29.51
N ARG A 100 10.00 -9.08 -29.36
CA ARG A 100 8.55 -9.29 -29.61
C ARG A 100 7.69 -8.46 -28.66
N ALA A 101 8.06 -8.38 -27.39
CA ALA A 101 7.37 -7.55 -26.41
C ALA A 101 7.44 -6.06 -26.78
N VAL A 102 8.57 -5.60 -27.35
CA VAL A 102 8.69 -4.25 -27.91
C VAL A 102 7.76 -4.06 -29.11
N ASP A 103 7.69 -5.01 -30.05
CA ASP A 103 6.79 -4.90 -31.21
C ASP A 103 5.32 -4.84 -30.76
N ILE A 104 4.93 -5.68 -29.80
CA ILE A 104 3.58 -5.67 -29.20
C ILE A 104 3.33 -4.36 -28.45
N ALA A 105 4.31 -3.84 -27.70
CA ALA A 105 4.20 -2.56 -27.01
C ALA A 105 3.95 -1.42 -28.00
N ALA A 106 4.65 -1.42 -29.14
CA ALA A 106 4.47 -0.43 -30.20
C ALA A 106 3.06 -0.53 -30.82
N ASP A 107 2.62 -1.74 -31.18
CA ASP A 107 1.31 -1.97 -31.81
C ASP A 107 0.14 -1.63 -30.86
N LEU A 108 0.31 -1.83 -29.55
CA LEU A 108 -0.69 -1.47 -28.53
C LEU A 108 -0.61 -0.02 -28.04
N GLY A 109 0.41 0.74 -28.46
CA GLY A 109 0.66 2.10 -27.94
C GLY A 109 0.94 2.12 -26.43
N ALA A 110 1.67 1.11 -25.93
CA ALA A 110 2.00 0.99 -24.52
C ALA A 110 2.92 2.12 -24.05
N GLN A 111 2.76 2.56 -22.80
CA GLN A 111 3.59 3.64 -22.22
C GLN A 111 5.05 3.19 -22.01
N ALA A 112 5.24 1.91 -21.69
CA ALA A 112 6.54 1.28 -21.50
C ALA A 112 6.45 -0.25 -21.67
N MET A 113 7.62 -0.87 -21.91
CA MET A 113 7.86 -2.31 -21.75
C MET A 113 8.85 -2.51 -20.60
N SER A 114 8.46 -3.30 -19.61
CA SER A 114 9.27 -3.60 -18.43
C SER A 114 10.02 -4.92 -18.57
N CYS A 115 11.29 -4.96 -18.15
CA CYS A 115 12.09 -6.18 -18.05
C CYS A 115 13.05 -6.17 -16.85
N TRP A 116 13.64 -7.33 -16.55
CA TRP A 116 14.48 -7.59 -15.38
C TRP A 116 15.67 -8.50 -15.73
N SER A 117 16.68 -8.60 -14.85
CA SER A 117 17.96 -9.29 -15.14
C SER A 117 17.87 -10.82 -15.09
N GLY A 118 17.25 -11.33 -14.03
CA GLY A 118 17.15 -12.74 -13.68
C GLY A 118 18.09 -13.11 -12.53
N VAL A 119 17.87 -14.29 -11.97
CA VAL A 119 18.77 -14.88 -10.96
C VAL A 119 20.04 -15.36 -11.64
N ARG A 120 21.21 -14.97 -11.12
CA ARG A 120 22.50 -15.42 -11.63
C ARG A 120 22.65 -16.94 -11.45
N PRO A 121 22.86 -17.72 -12.52
CA PRO A 121 23.18 -19.13 -12.37
C PRO A 121 24.50 -19.30 -11.60
N GLY A 122 24.54 -20.21 -10.61
CA GLY A 122 25.69 -20.33 -9.71
C GLY A 122 27.02 -20.65 -10.39
N HIS A 123 27.00 -21.22 -11.60
CA HIS A 123 28.20 -21.53 -12.38
C HIS A 123 28.72 -20.34 -13.22
N VAL A 124 27.94 -19.27 -13.35
CA VAL A 124 28.31 -18.08 -14.14
C VAL A 124 29.06 -17.09 -13.24
N PRO A 125 30.33 -16.75 -13.56
CA PRO A 125 31.07 -15.70 -12.85
C PRO A 125 30.32 -14.37 -12.91
N GLU A 126 30.37 -13.60 -11.83
CA GLU A 126 29.58 -12.37 -11.71
C GLU A 126 29.92 -11.33 -12.78
N ALA A 127 31.21 -11.12 -13.08
CA ALA A 127 31.64 -10.23 -14.16
C ALA A 127 31.02 -10.63 -15.51
N LEU A 128 31.03 -11.93 -15.84
CA LEU A 128 30.42 -12.44 -17.07
C LEU A 128 28.90 -12.26 -17.07
N ALA A 129 28.23 -12.39 -15.91
CA ALA A 129 26.81 -12.14 -15.79
C ALA A 129 26.46 -10.68 -16.09
N TRP A 130 27.26 -9.74 -15.56
CA TRP A 130 27.13 -8.31 -15.86
C TRP A 130 27.39 -7.98 -17.32
N ASP A 131 28.43 -8.56 -17.94
CA ASP A 131 28.73 -8.34 -19.35
C ASP A 131 27.57 -8.84 -20.25
N ARG A 132 27.07 -10.05 -19.98
CA ARG A 132 25.90 -10.61 -20.69
C ARG A 132 24.64 -9.76 -20.52
N LEU A 133 24.39 -9.25 -19.30
CA LEU A 133 23.26 -8.38 -19.03
C LEU A 133 23.37 -7.07 -19.81
N ALA A 134 24.52 -6.40 -19.76
CA ALA A 134 24.74 -5.15 -20.46
C ALA A 134 24.61 -5.31 -21.99
N ASP A 135 25.23 -6.34 -22.56
CA ASP A 135 25.15 -6.65 -24.00
C ASP A 135 23.72 -6.97 -24.45
N GLY A 136 22.98 -7.74 -23.65
CA GLY A 136 21.59 -8.08 -23.93
C GLY A 136 20.66 -6.86 -23.84
N CYS A 137 20.81 -6.06 -22.80
CA CYS A 137 20.07 -4.81 -22.63
C CYS A 137 20.36 -3.83 -23.78
N ALA A 138 21.62 -3.65 -24.17
CA ALA A 138 22.00 -2.76 -25.29
C ALA A 138 21.32 -3.17 -26.61
N GLN A 139 21.21 -4.47 -26.89
CA GLN A 139 20.50 -4.97 -28.06
C GLN A 139 18.99 -4.69 -28.02
N VAL A 140 18.35 -4.86 -26.87
CA VAL A 140 16.91 -4.60 -26.70
C VAL A 140 16.63 -3.10 -26.78
N LEU A 141 17.46 -2.26 -26.13
CA LEU A 141 17.35 -0.80 -26.17
C LEU A 141 17.51 -0.26 -27.59
N ALA A 142 18.50 -0.74 -28.34
CA ALA A 142 18.69 -0.35 -29.74
C ALA A 142 17.48 -0.72 -30.62
N TYR A 143 16.87 -1.88 -30.37
CA TYR A 143 15.67 -2.33 -31.09
C TYR A 143 14.42 -1.51 -30.71
N ALA A 144 14.25 -1.20 -29.43
CA ALA A 144 13.16 -0.39 -28.90
C ALA A 144 13.20 1.06 -29.39
N ALA A 145 14.40 1.65 -29.47
CA ALA A 145 14.60 3.00 -30.01
C ALA A 145 14.11 3.13 -31.46
N GLN A 146 14.33 2.10 -32.30
CA GLN A 146 13.84 2.08 -33.69
C GLN A 146 12.31 2.06 -33.79
N ARG A 147 11.62 1.67 -32.72
CA ARG A 147 10.15 1.51 -32.65
C ARG A 147 9.48 2.56 -31.78
N GLY A 148 10.26 3.49 -31.20
CA GLY A 148 9.75 4.52 -30.29
C GLY A 148 9.19 3.97 -28.99
N VAL A 149 9.64 2.78 -28.55
CA VAL A 149 9.18 2.16 -27.30
C VAL A 149 10.14 2.48 -26.16
N VAL A 150 9.58 2.91 -25.03
CA VAL A 150 10.33 3.14 -23.81
C VAL A 150 10.53 1.82 -23.07
N VAL A 151 11.76 1.55 -22.64
CA VAL A 151 12.11 0.34 -21.86
C VAL A 151 12.33 0.72 -20.41
N GLY A 152 11.56 0.11 -19.51
CA GLY A 152 11.77 0.14 -18.08
C GLY A 152 12.54 -1.10 -17.63
N PHE A 153 13.51 -0.90 -16.74
CA PHE A 153 14.20 -2.00 -16.09
C PHE A 153 13.81 -2.04 -14.62
N GLU A 154 13.41 -3.21 -14.15
CA GLU A 154 12.99 -3.46 -12.79
C GLU A 154 14.13 -4.08 -11.97
N PRO A 155 14.60 -3.42 -10.90
CA PRO A 155 15.41 -4.07 -9.89
C PRO A 155 14.53 -4.99 -9.05
N GLU A 156 14.84 -6.30 -9.06
CA GLU A 156 14.01 -7.30 -8.37
C GLU A 156 14.81 -8.06 -7.28
N PRO A 157 14.29 -8.14 -6.03
CA PRO A 157 14.99 -8.79 -4.93
C PRO A 157 15.38 -10.25 -5.23
N GLY A 158 16.67 -10.55 -5.11
CA GLY A 158 17.24 -11.86 -5.38
C GLY A 158 17.74 -12.07 -6.82
N MET A 159 17.62 -11.06 -7.68
CA MET A 159 18.22 -11.06 -9.02
C MET A 159 19.61 -10.40 -9.04
N LEU A 160 20.30 -10.39 -10.19
CA LEU A 160 21.60 -9.70 -10.33
C LEU A 160 21.48 -8.19 -10.13
N VAL A 161 20.40 -7.59 -10.62
CA VAL A 161 20.04 -6.19 -10.38
C VAL A 161 18.79 -6.20 -9.51
N ASP A 162 18.97 -5.84 -8.25
CA ASP A 162 18.00 -6.00 -7.17
C ASP A 162 17.75 -4.72 -6.37
N THR A 163 18.50 -3.65 -6.65
CA THR A 163 18.39 -2.35 -5.98
C THR A 163 18.52 -1.20 -6.98
N LEU A 164 18.12 0.00 -6.57
CA LEU A 164 18.34 1.25 -7.29
C LEU A 164 19.83 1.50 -7.52
N ALA A 165 20.71 1.06 -6.62
CA ALA A 165 22.15 1.19 -6.79
C ALA A 165 22.67 0.29 -7.93
N THR A 166 22.29 -0.98 -7.96
CA THR A 166 22.69 -1.90 -9.04
C THR A 166 22.00 -1.56 -10.37
N TRP A 167 20.80 -0.97 -10.35
CA TRP A 167 20.17 -0.42 -11.56
C TRP A 167 20.94 0.78 -12.12
N ARG A 168 21.45 1.68 -11.27
CA ARG A 168 22.32 2.80 -11.73
C ARG A 168 23.59 2.27 -12.38
N GLU A 169 24.22 1.24 -11.79
CA GLU A 169 25.38 0.60 -12.39
C GLU A 169 25.07 0.02 -13.78
N LEU A 170 23.92 -0.65 -13.94
CA LEU A 170 23.49 -1.14 -15.25
C LEU A 170 23.30 0.02 -16.23
N ARG A 171 22.61 1.08 -15.80
CA ARG A 171 22.37 2.29 -16.61
C ARG A 171 23.68 2.94 -17.05
N ASP A 172 24.69 3.01 -16.20
CA ASP A 172 26.01 3.55 -16.55
C ASP A 172 26.72 2.71 -17.63
N ARG A 173 26.46 1.40 -17.67
CA ARG A 173 27.01 0.47 -18.69
C ARG A 173 26.28 0.56 -20.03
N VAL A 174 24.97 0.76 -20.03
CA VAL A 174 24.14 0.66 -21.26
C VAL A 174 23.65 2.01 -21.80
N GLY A 175 23.75 3.08 -21.02
CA GLY A 175 23.42 4.45 -21.40
C GLY A 175 22.05 4.94 -20.95
N ASP A 176 21.80 6.22 -21.22
CA ASP A 176 20.65 6.98 -20.69
C ASP A 176 19.27 6.52 -21.19
N GLY A 177 19.23 5.66 -22.22
CA GLY A 177 17.98 5.12 -22.78
C GLY A 177 17.28 4.08 -21.89
N LEU A 178 17.93 3.61 -20.82
CA LEU A 178 17.34 2.68 -19.86
C LEU A 178 16.53 3.44 -18.80
N GLY A 179 15.20 3.29 -18.86
CA GLY A 179 14.29 3.77 -17.83
C GLY A 179 14.23 2.84 -16.61
N LEU A 180 13.56 3.29 -15.56
CA LEU A 180 13.30 2.54 -14.34
C LEU A 180 11.84 2.12 -14.26
N THR A 181 11.60 0.82 -14.13
CA THR A 181 10.35 0.30 -13.56
C THR A 181 10.56 0.23 -12.06
N LEU A 182 9.85 1.06 -11.29
CA LEU A 182 9.96 1.05 -9.84
C LEU A 182 8.84 0.20 -9.24
N ASP A 183 9.21 -0.88 -8.58
CA ASP A 183 8.30 -1.58 -7.69
C ASP A 183 8.39 -1.01 -6.26
N ILE A 184 7.26 -0.55 -5.75
CA ILE A 184 7.13 0.06 -4.42
C ILE A 184 7.34 -0.95 -3.29
N GLY A 185 6.89 -2.20 -3.47
CA GLY A 185 7.11 -3.31 -2.56
C GLY A 185 8.59 -3.66 -2.43
N HIS A 186 9.30 -3.75 -3.56
CA HIS A 186 10.73 -4.04 -3.61
C HIS A 186 11.57 -2.99 -2.87
N CYS A 187 11.17 -1.71 -2.94
CA CYS A 187 11.77 -0.66 -2.12
C CYS A 187 11.66 -0.98 -0.63
N ARG A 188 10.51 -1.48 -0.16
CA ARG A 188 10.35 -1.87 1.25
C ARG A 188 11.17 -3.10 1.61
N ALA A 189 11.18 -4.09 0.71
CA ALA A 189 11.82 -5.38 0.94
C ALA A 189 13.36 -5.28 0.98
N ASN A 190 13.97 -4.58 0.01
CA ASN A 190 15.42 -4.65 -0.25
C ASN A 190 16.18 -3.33 -0.05
N GLU A 191 15.56 -2.16 -0.30
CA GLU A 191 16.29 -0.89 -0.22
C GLU A 191 16.61 -0.49 1.23
N PRO A 192 17.78 0.12 1.50
CA PRO A 192 18.11 0.63 2.83
C PRO A 192 17.35 1.91 3.18
N ALA A 193 16.97 2.70 2.17
CA ALA A 193 16.21 3.92 2.35
C ALA A 193 14.72 3.65 2.62
N ASP A 194 14.00 4.64 3.15
CA ASP A 194 12.54 4.54 3.22
C ASP A 194 11.92 4.63 1.81
N VAL A 195 10.70 4.11 1.68
CA VAL A 195 10.02 3.99 0.39
C VAL A 195 9.81 5.37 -0.27
N PRO A 196 9.35 6.44 0.44
CA PRO A 196 9.26 7.77 -0.16
C PRO A 196 10.61 8.32 -0.68
N GLU A 197 11.72 8.02 -0.01
CA GLU A 197 13.06 8.41 -0.47
C GLU A 197 13.48 7.65 -1.71
N CYS A 198 13.21 6.34 -1.76
CA CYS A 198 13.44 5.54 -2.97
C CYS A 198 12.68 6.13 -4.17
N VAL A 199 11.41 6.51 -3.98
CA VAL A 199 10.60 7.18 -5.00
C VAL A 199 11.22 8.50 -5.46
N ARG A 200 11.70 9.34 -4.54
CA ARG A 200 12.34 10.63 -4.91
C ARG A 200 13.61 10.41 -5.71
N GLN A 201 14.42 9.42 -5.34
CA GLN A 201 15.63 9.06 -6.06
C GLN A 201 15.36 8.48 -7.45
N ALA A 202 14.27 7.73 -7.58
CA ALA A 202 13.83 7.12 -8.83
C ALA A 202 13.18 8.13 -9.79
N GLY A 203 12.54 9.17 -9.25
CA GLY A 203 11.67 10.12 -9.97
C GLY A 203 12.14 10.55 -11.36
N PRO A 204 13.38 11.04 -11.55
CA PRO A 204 13.88 11.48 -12.85
C PRO A 204 13.99 10.39 -13.92
N HIS A 205 13.87 9.12 -13.54
CA HIS A 205 14.09 7.96 -14.39
C HIS A 205 12.86 7.05 -14.53
N LEU A 206 11.76 7.36 -13.83
CA LEU A 206 10.55 6.55 -13.82
C LEU A 206 9.90 6.50 -15.21
N VAL A 207 9.66 5.27 -15.69
CA VAL A 207 8.87 5.02 -16.91
C VAL A 207 7.71 4.07 -16.66
N ASN A 208 7.77 3.29 -15.58
CA ASN A 208 6.70 2.41 -15.10
C ASN A 208 6.75 2.33 -13.57
N VAL A 209 5.61 2.09 -12.92
CA VAL A 209 5.54 1.88 -11.46
C VAL A 209 4.62 0.70 -11.18
N GLN A 210 5.13 -0.27 -10.43
CA GLN A 210 4.38 -1.36 -9.84
C GLN A 210 4.16 -1.09 -8.34
N ILE A 211 3.03 -1.53 -7.80
CA ILE A 211 2.67 -1.27 -6.41
C ILE A 211 1.96 -2.45 -5.75
N ASP A 212 2.47 -2.84 -4.59
CA ASP A 212 1.90 -3.79 -3.66
C ASP A 212 2.43 -3.49 -2.26
N ASP A 213 2.03 -4.30 -1.27
CA ASP A 213 2.55 -4.20 0.08
C ASP A 213 3.59 -5.29 0.35
N MET A 214 4.59 -4.98 1.16
CA MET A 214 5.66 -5.92 1.50
C MET A 214 6.18 -5.68 2.93
N VAL A 215 6.89 -6.69 3.43
CA VAL A 215 7.62 -6.65 4.70
C VAL A 215 9.11 -6.53 4.43
N ARG A 216 9.85 -5.82 5.28
CA ARG A 216 11.30 -5.68 5.13
C ARG A 216 12.01 -7.04 5.17
N GLY A 217 12.91 -7.27 4.21
CA GLY A 217 13.72 -8.49 4.12
C GLY A 217 12.98 -9.72 3.59
N VAL A 218 11.71 -9.59 3.20
CA VAL A 218 10.91 -10.68 2.61
C VAL A 218 10.37 -10.24 1.26
N HIS A 219 10.76 -10.96 0.21
CA HIS A 219 10.23 -10.75 -1.15
C HIS A 219 8.92 -11.54 -1.32
N GLU A 220 7.82 -10.95 -0.87
CA GLU A 220 6.47 -11.48 -1.00
C GLU A 220 5.49 -10.32 -1.24
N HIS A 221 4.82 -10.31 -2.40
CA HIS A 221 3.78 -9.33 -2.72
C HIS A 221 2.51 -9.63 -1.92
N LEU A 222 2.10 -8.68 -1.08
CA LEU A 222 0.94 -8.78 -0.19
C LEU A 222 -0.15 -7.79 -0.61
N GLU A 223 -1.40 -8.10 -0.23
CA GLU A 223 -2.48 -7.12 -0.33
C GLU A 223 -2.20 -5.89 0.55
N PHE A 224 -2.75 -4.74 0.14
CA PHE A 224 -2.56 -3.50 0.89
C PHE A 224 -3.10 -3.58 2.32
N GLY A 225 -2.23 -3.29 3.29
CA GLY A 225 -2.53 -3.34 4.72
C GLY A 225 -2.03 -4.60 5.42
N ASP A 226 -1.56 -5.60 4.67
CA ASP A 226 -0.97 -6.82 5.22
C ASP A 226 0.57 -6.72 5.37
N GLY A 227 1.20 -5.70 4.78
CA GLY A 227 2.63 -5.42 4.91
C GLY A 227 2.94 -4.23 5.83
N GLU A 228 4.07 -3.55 5.55
CA GLU A 228 4.62 -2.50 6.42
C GLU A 228 4.65 -1.11 5.76
N ILE A 229 4.12 -0.96 4.55
CA ILE A 229 4.26 0.29 3.79
C ILE A 229 3.24 1.34 4.23
N ASP A 230 3.71 2.53 4.61
CA ASP A 230 2.84 3.72 4.77
C ASP A 230 2.60 4.38 3.41
N PHE A 231 1.53 4.00 2.72
CA PHE A 231 1.24 4.42 1.34
C PHE A 231 0.94 5.92 1.13
N PRO A 232 0.21 6.65 2.01
CA PRO A 232 -0.07 8.07 1.80
C PRO A 232 1.16 8.95 1.49
N PRO A 233 2.27 8.91 2.24
CA PRO A 233 3.48 9.65 1.86
C PRO A 233 4.17 9.11 0.60
N VAL A 234 4.06 7.81 0.29
CA VAL A 234 4.63 7.21 -0.93
C VAL A 234 3.91 7.74 -2.17
N LEU A 235 2.57 7.70 -2.19
CA LEU A 235 1.77 8.22 -3.29
C LEU A 235 1.93 9.74 -3.43
N ARG A 236 2.12 10.47 -2.32
CA ARG A 236 2.46 11.89 -2.38
C ARG A 236 3.82 12.11 -3.03
N ALA A 237 4.85 11.36 -2.62
CA ALA A 237 6.19 11.45 -3.21
C ALA A 237 6.15 11.15 -4.72
N LEU A 238 5.40 10.14 -5.16
CA LEU A 238 5.21 9.84 -6.59
C LEU A 238 4.52 11.00 -7.33
N ALA A 239 3.50 11.63 -6.72
CA ALA A 239 2.86 12.79 -7.32
C ALA A 239 3.81 14.01 -7.41
N ASP A 240 4.73 14.14 -6.46
CA ASP A 240 5.73 15.21 -6.39
C ASP A 240 6.86 15.06 -7.43
N THR A 241 7.15 13.84 -7.90
CA THR A 241 8.10 13.64 -9.02
C THR A 241 7.53 14.11 -10.36
N GLY A 242 6.21 14.30 -10.45
CA GLY A 242 5.51 14.64 -11.68
C GLY A 242 5.18 13.44 -12.56
N TYR A 243 5.39 12.21 -12.09
CA TYR A 243 5.06 10.98 -12.81
C TYR A 243 3.58 10.95 -13.24
N ASP A 244 3.34 10.69 -14.53
CA ASP A 244 2.03 10.71 -15.19
C ASP A 244 1.65 9.38 -15.87
N GLY A 245 2.53 8.38 -15.78
CA GLY A 245 2.30 7.00 -16.20
C GLY A 245 1.39 6.22 -15.25
N LEU A 246 1.22 4.92 -15.54
CA LEU A 246 0.45 4.02 -14.69
C LEU A 246 1.21 3.65 -13.41
N VAL A 247 0.46 3.58 -12.30
CA VAL A 247 0.86 2.95 -11.05
C VAL A 247 0.03 1.67 -10.94
N ALA A 248 0.61 0.55 -11.35
CA ALA A 248 -0.09 -0.72 -11.57
C ALA A 248 0.04 -1.66 -10.36
N VAL A 249 -1.08 -2.20 -9.89
CA VAL A 249 -1.06 -3.16 -8.78
C VAL A 249 -0.49 -4.51 -9.23
N GLU A 250 0.47 -5.07 -8.50
CA GLU A 250 1.13 -6.34 -8.84
C GLU A 250 0.86 -7.43 -7.78
N LEU A 251 -0.08 -8.34 -8.08
CA LEU A 251 -0.51 -9.38 -7.12
C LEU A 251 -0.66 -10.75 -7.80
N ALA A 252 0.40 -11.23 -8.45
CA ALA A 252 0.39 -12.46 -9.27
C ALA A 252 -0.02 -13.76 -8.54
N ARG A 253 -0.03 -13.79 -7.19
CA ARG A 253 -0.45 -14.96 -6.39
C ARG A 253 -1.91 -14.90 -5.93
N HIS A 254 -2.62 -13.81 -6.24
CA HIS A 254 -3.98 -13.55 -5.77
C HIS A 254 -5.05 -13.79 -6.85
N SER A 255 -4.69 -14.47 -7.95
CA SER A 255 -5.61 -14.72 -9.08
C SER A 255 -6.83 -15.60 -8.77
N HIS A 256 -6.84 -16.25 -7.61
CA HIS A 256 -7.98 -17.03 -7.13
C HIS A 256 -9.15 -16.16 -6.63
N ALA A 257 -8.90 -14.88 -6.31
CA ALA A 257 -9.90 -13.91 -5.84
C ALA A 257 -9.75 -12.55 -6.55
N ALA A 258 -9.36 -12.58 -7.83
CA ALA A 258 -8.90 -11.41 -8.56
C ALA A 258 -9.89 -10.21 -8.57
N PRO A 259 -11.21 -10.39 -8.83
CA PRO A 259 -12.14 -9.26 -8.82
C PRO A 259 -12.25 -8.57 -7.46
N GLU A 260 -12.33 -9.34 -6.38
CA GLU A 260 -12.45 -8.81 -5.02
C GLU A 260 -11.15 -8.12 -4.57
N VAL A 261 -9.99 -8.70 -4.89
CA VAL A 261 -8.67 -8.13 -4.57
C VAL A 261 -8.46 -6.83 -5.34
N ALA A 262 -8.81 -6.79 -6.64
CA ALA A 262 -8.74 -5.57 -7.44
C ALA A 262 -9.69 -4.48 -6.90
N ALA A 263 -10.92 -4.85 -6.49
CA ALA A 263 -11.87 -3.89 -5.91
C ALA A 263 -11.36 -3.29 -4.59
N ARG A 264 -10.81 -4.12 -3.70
CA ARG A 264 -10.17 -3.63 -2.44
C ARG A 264 -8.97 -2.75 -2.75
N SER A 265 -8.14 -3.15 -3.71
CA SER A 265 -6.90 -2.47 -4.07
C SER A 265 -7.15 -1.04 -4.55
N ILE A 266 -8.08 -0.82 -5.48
CA ILE A 266 -8.37 0.53 -5.96
C ILE A 266 -9.03 1.40 -4.89
N ALA A 267 -9.87 0.82 -4.04
CA ALA A 267 -10.48 1.55 -2.92
C ALA A 267 -9.40 2.04 -1.94
N PHE A 268 -8.45 1.16 -1.59
CA PHE A 268 -7.31 1.48 -0.75
C PHE A 268 -6.45 2.58 -1.37
N LEU A 269 -6.03 2.45 -2.63
CA LEU A 269 -5.17 3.43 -3.31
C LEU A 269 -5.82 4.82 -3.41
N ARG A 270 -7.14 4.88 -3.67
CA ARG A 270 -7.90 6.15 -3.67
C ARG A 270 -7.93 6.80 -2.28
N ALA A 271 -8.15 6.01 -1.23
CA ALA A 271 -8.14 6.48 0.15
C ALA A 271 -6.74 6.98 0.57
N ALA A 272 -5.70 6.18 0.31
CA ALA A 272 -4.32 6.50 0.65
C ALA A 272 -3.84 7.77 -0.08
N ARG A 273 -4.16 7.90 -1.36
CA ARG A 273 -3.86 9.10 -2.14
C ARG A 273 -4.55 10.34 -1.57
N TRP A 274 -5.85 10.26 -1.29
CA TRP A 274 -6.59 11.38 -0.70
C TRP A 274 -5.96 11.80 0.63
N LEU A 275 -5.60 10.84 1.48
CA LEU A 275 -4.96 11.12 2.76
C LEU A 275 -3.59 11.76 2.57
N GLY A 276 -2.77 11.29 1.63
CA GLY A 276 -1.47 11.89 1.30
C GLY A 276 -1.59 13.36 0.89
N ASP A 277 -2.55 13.67 0.01
CA ASP A 277 -2.84 15.04 -0.41
C ASP A 277 -3.40 15.90 0.74
N ALA A 278 -4.26 15.32 1.59
CA ALA A 278 -4.84 16.00 2.75
C ALA A 278 -3.76 16.35 3.79
N LEU A 279 -2.86 15.41 4.11
CA LEU A 279 -1.71 15.64 5.00
C LEU A 279 -0.81 16.76 4.47
N ALA A 280 -0.47 16.73 3.18
CA ALA A 280 0.34 17.77 2.55
C ALA A 280 -0.36 19.14 2.52
N ARG A 281 -1.69 19.17 2.42
CA ARG A 281 -2.48 20.40 2.52
C ARG A 281 -2.48 20.96 3.93
N VAL A 282 -2.74 20.13 4.95
CA VAL A 282 -2.76 20.57 6.36
C VAL A 282 -1.41 21.12 6.81
N ARG A 283 -0.30 20.50 6.39
CA ARG A 283 1.05 21.03 6.70
C ARG A 283 1.29 22.45 6.17
N ARG A 284 0.69 22.79 5.02
CA ARG A 284 0.82 24.12 4.40
C ARG A 284 -0.21 25.12 4.92
N ASP A 285 -1.41 24.63 5.19
CA ASP A 285 -2.56 25.43 5.62
C ASP A 285 -3.34 24.65 6.70
N PRO A 286 -3.06 24.89 7.99
CA PRO A 286 -3.73 24.20 9.09
C PRO A 286 -5.25 24.47 9.13
N ALA A 287 -5.71 25.59 8.58
CA ALA A 287 -7.14 25.92 8.52
C ALA A 287 -7.92 24.94 7.62
N ALA A 288 -7.24 24.19 6.74
CA ALA A 288 -7.85 23.15 5.93
C ALA A 288 -8.49 22.01 6.75
N LEU A 289 -8.10 21.83 8.02
CA LEU A 289 -8.69 20.83 8.91
C LEU A 289 -10.21 20.96 9.04
N ALA A 290 -10.74 22.19 9.05
CA ALA A 290 -12.17 22.46 9.17
C ALA A 290 -12.99 21.82 8.03
N VAL A 291 -12.38 21.61 6.86
CA VAL A 291 -13.01 20.96 5.71
C VAL A 291 -12.63 19.48 5.62
N LEU A 292 -11.39 19.14 5.97
CA LEU A 292 -10.86 17.80 5.76
C LEU A 292 -11.35 16.81 6.82
N LEU A 293 -11.44 17.18 8.10
CA LEU A 293 -11.86 16.28 9.17
C LEU A 293 -13.29 15.72 8.98
N PRO A 294 -14.30 16.53 8.59
CA PRO A 294 -15.63 16.00 8.27
C PRO A 294 -15.63 15.13 7.00
N ALA A 295 -14.72 15.40 6.06
CA ALA A 295 -14.65 14.68 4.79
C ALA A 295 -13.97 13.30 4.89
N VAL A 296 -13.20 13.04 5.95
CA VAL A 296 -12.40 11.81 6.10
C VAL A 296 -13.20 10.56 5.79
N ARG A 297 -14.33 10.34 6.48
CA ARG A 297 -15.12 9.10 6.35
C ARG A 297 -15.60 8.84 4.92
N ARG A 298 -15.88 9.89 4.15
CA ARG A 298 -16.30 9.77 2.74
C ARG A 298 -15.18 9.22 1.85
N HIS A 299 -13.93 9.55 2.16
CA HIS A 299 -12.79 9.22 1.32
C HIS A 299 -12.04 7.97 1.75
N VAL A 300 -11.93 7.71 3.06
CA VAL A 300 -11.17 6.57 3.59
C VAL A 300 -12.03 5.42 4.09
N GLY A 301 -13.36 5.56 4.01
CA GLY A 301 -14.29 4.58 4.56
C GLY A 301 -14.40 4.63 6.08
N ARG A 302 -15.25 3.77 6.65
CA ARG A 302 -15.55 3.77 8.10
C ARG A 302 -14.34 3.31 8.92
N ASP A 303 -13.69 2.23 8.50
CA ASP A 303 -12.72 1.51 9.32
C ASP A 303 -11.39 2.28 9.44
N GLY A 304 -11.01 3.02 8.39
CA GLY A 304 -9.81 3.88 8.40
C GLY A 304 -10.04 5.32 8.89
N ALA A 305 -11.29 5.74 9.14
CA ALA A 305 -11.60 7.16 9.37
C ALA A 305 -11.01 7.74 10.64
N GLU A 306 -10.85 6.94 11.68
CA GLU A 306 -10.30 7.43 12.93
C GLU A 306 -8.78 7.65 12.82
N ASP A 307 -8.06 6.68 12.27
CA ASP A 307 -6.62 6.78 12.06
C ASP A 307 -6.27 7.96 11.14
N ALA A 308 -7.00 8.12 10.03
CA ALA A 308 -6.82 9.24 9.13
C ALA A 308 -7.03 10.61 9.81
N ARG A 309 -8.01 10.75 10.71
CA ARG A 309 -8.20 12.00 11.49
C ARG A 309 -7.03 12.24 12.43
N VAL A 310 -6.57 11.22 13.16
CA VAL A 310 -5.40 11.32 14.04
C VAL A 310 -4.18 11.78 13.24
N ARG A 311 -3.91 11.17 12.08
CA ARG A 311 -2.79 11.56 11.21
C ARG A 311 -2.90 13.01 10.72
N LEU A 312 -4.10 13.47 10.35
CA LEU A 312 -4.32 14.88 9.97
C LEU A 312 -4.02 15.84 11.12
N LEU A 313 -4.44 15.50 12.34
CA LEU A 313 -4.14 16.31 13.52
C LEU A 313 -2.65 16.31 13.84
N GLN A 314 -1.97 15.16 13.77
CA GLN A 314 -0.54 15.04 14.07
C GLN A 314 0.36 15.92 13.19
N VAL A 315 -0.03 16.16 11.94
CA VAL A 315 0.75 17.03 11.03
C VAL A 315 0.36 18.51 11.11
N ALA A 316 -0.66 18.84 11.90
CA ALA A 316 -1.15 20.21 12.07
C ALA A 316 -0.40 20.90 13.23
N PRO A 317 0.28 22.03 12.99
CA PRO A 317 0.95 22.80 14.04
C PRO A 317 -0.05 23.66 14.84
N LEU A 318 -1.00 23.01 15.53
CA LEU A 318 -2.03 23.69 16.32
C LEU A 318 -1.50 24.11 17.70
N SER A 319 -1.93 25.27 18.18
CA SER A 319 -1.75 25.68 19.58
C SER A 319 -2.64 24.84 20.51
N PRO A 320 -2.33 24.73 21.82
CA PRO A 320 -3.19 24.06 22.78
C PRO A 320 -4.63 24.59 22.80
N GLU A 321 -4.81 25.90 22.59
CA GLU A 321 -6.11 26.56 22.51
C GLU A 321 -6.89 26.09 21.28
N GLN A 322 -6.24 26.04 20.10
CA GLN A 322 -6.85 25.56 18.87
C GLN A 322 -7.25 24.08 18.96
N SER A 323 -6.42 23.25 19.57
CA SER A 323 -6.74 21.83 19.82
C SER A 323 -7.92 21.67 20.79
N ALA A 324 -7.98 22.51 21.83
CA ALA A 324 -9.11 22.52 22.77
C ALA A 324 -10.41 23.01 22.12
N ASP A 325 -10.35 23.99 21.21
CA ASP A 325 -11.51 24.44 20.44
C ASP A 325 -12.01 23.35 19.48
N LEU A 326 -11.09 22.63 18.82
CA LEU A 326 -11.43 21.50 17.96
C LEU A 326 -12.14 20.40 18.76
N TYR A 327 -11.70 20.13 19.98
CA TYR A 327 -12.43 19.25 20.89
C TYR A 327 -13.79 19.84 21.27
N ARG A 328 -13.87 21.10 21.69
CA ARG A 328 -15.11 21.70 22.22
C ARG A 328 -16.23 21.75 21.17
N TYR A 329 -15.89 22.11 19.94
CA TYR A 329 -16.86 22.35 18.87
C TYR A 329 -16.98 21.20 17.87
N GLY A 330 -16.05 20.23 17.89
CA GLY A 330 -16.06 19.08 17.00
C GLY A 330 -17.12 18.03 17.35
N ASP A 331 -17.39 17.16 16.39
CA ASP A 331 -18.24 15.99 16.60
C ASP A 331 -17.55 14.92 17.48
N ASN A 332 -18.27 13.84 17.83
CA ASN A 332 -17.69 12.81 18.69
C ASN A 332 -16.53 12.06 18.04
N ASP A 333 -16.46 11.94 16.71
CA ASP A 333 -15.33 11.29 16.05
C ASP A 333 -14.09 12.21 16.05
N GLU A 334 -14.28 13.51 15.86
CA GLU A 334 -13.22 14.55 15.94
C GLU A 334 -12.68 14.67 17.36
N LYS A 335 -13.56 14.72 18.37
CA LYS A 335 -13.18 14.71 19.79
C LYS A 335 -12.30 13.50 20.13
N ARG A 336 -12.66 12.31 19.64
CA ARG A 336 -11.85 11.09 19.84
C ARG A 336 -10.48 11.22 19.21
N ALA A 337 -10.40 11.76 18.00
CA ALA A 337 -9.12 11.99 17.34
C ALA A 337 -8.24 12.99 18.13
N VAL A 338 -8.82 14.06 18.70
CA VAL A 338 -8.10 14.99 19.58
C VAL A 338 -7.57 14.28 20.82
N LEU A 339 -8.40 13.52 21.54
CA LEU A 339 -7.96 12.82 22.75
C LEU A 339 -6.82 11.83 22.49
N ARG A 340 -6.80 11.20 21.32
CA ARG A 340 -5.72 10.29 20.91
C ARG A 340 -4.44 11.02 20.50
N THR A 341 -4.55 12.25 20.02
CA THR A 341 -3.42 13.02 19.50
C THR A 341 -2.79 13.92 20.57
N TRP A 342 -3.62 14.65 21.30
CA TRP A 342 -3.23 15.66 22.31
C TRP A 342 -4.09 15.52 23.56
N PRO A 343 -3.91 14.45 24.36
CA PRO A 343 -4.66 14.29 25.59
C PRO A 343 -4.33 15.42 26.57
N ALA A 344 -5.35 15.97 27.22
CA ALA A 344 -5.23 16.94 28.30
C ALA A 344 -6.21 16.59 29.43
N ALA A 345 -5.80 16.76 30.69
CA ALA A 345 -6.54 16.24 31.84
C ALA A 345 -7.98 16.79 31.93
N ASP A 346 -8.21 18.05 31.56
CA ASP A 346 -9.53 18.66 31.47
C ASP A 346 -10.40 18.06 30.36
N LEU A 347 -9.83 17.82 29.17
CA LEU A 347 -10.52 17.18 28.05
C LEU A 347 -10.88 15.72 28.35
N LEU A 348 -9.98 14.99 29.03
CA LEU A 348 -10.24 13.62 29.48
C LEU A 348 -11.40 13.58 30.49
N ARG A 349 -11.40 14.49 31.47
CA ARG A 349 -12.51 14.61 32.43
C ARG A 349 -13.83 14.95 31.75
N ASP A 350 -13.81 15.81 30.74
CA ASP A 350 -15.01 16.15 29.97
C ASP A 350 -15.56 14.93 29.21
N ALA A 351 -14.69 14.21 28.50
CA ALA A 351 -15.06 12.96 27.83
C ALA A 351 -15.64 11.92 28.78
N LEU A 352 -15.07 11.80 29.99
CA LEU A 352 -15.57 10.91 31.03
C LEU A 352 -16.93 11.32 31.61
N ARG A 353 -17.43 12.53 31.34
CA ARG A 353 -18.82 12.93 31.67
C ARG A 353 -19.82 12.53 30.58
N SER A 354 -19.36 12.26 29.36
CA SER A 354 -20.20 11.81 28.25
C SER A 354 -20.77 10.41 28.46
N ASN A 355 -21.93 10.13 27.84
CA ASN A 355 -22.51 8.79 27.73
C ASN A 355 -22.13 8.07 26.42
N ASP A 356 -21.33 8.71 25.55
CA ASP A 356 -20.77 8.03 24.37
C ASP A 356 -19.62 7.12 24.81
N THR A 357 -19.84 5.80 24.72
CA THR A 357 -18.85 4.78 25.09
C THR A 357 -17.53 4.95 24.35
N ARG A 358 -17.55 5.46 23.11
CA ARG A 358 -16.36 5.63 22.28
C ARG A 358 -15.51 6.81 22.76
N LEU A 359 -16.11 7.84 23.36
CA LEU A 359 -15.39 8.95 24.01
C LEU A 359 -14.79 8.51 25.35
N VAL A 360 -15.53 7.74 26.14
CA VAL A 360 -15.04 7.17 27.40
C VAL A 360 -13.85 6.24 27.14
N ALA A 361 -13.95 5.36 26.14
CA ALA A 361 -12.84 4.53 25.68
C ALA A 361 -11.61 5.35 25.28
N ALA A 362 -11.80 6.40 24.47
CA ALA A 362 -10.69 7.25 24.05
C ALA A 362 -10.01 7.96 25.24
N ALA A 363 -10.79 8.42 26.23
CA ALA A 363 -10.25 9.06 27.43
C ALA A 363 -9.47 8.09 28.34
N LEU A 364 -9.81 6.81 28.29
CA LEU A 364 -9.11 5.74 29.02
C LEU A 364 -7.98 5.09 28.20
N GLY A 365 -7.68 5.61 27.01
CA GLY A 365 -6.52 5.22 26.21
C GLY A 365 -5.20 5.74 26.77
N GLN A 366 -4.18 5.91 25.91
CA GLN A 366 -2.82 6.30 26.33
C GLN A 366 -2.78 7.57 27.19
N GLY A 367 -3.68 8.53 26.96
CA GLY A 367 -3.79 9.77 27.74
C GLY A 367 -4.20 9.57 29.22
N ALA A 368 -4.70 8.40 29.61
CA ALA A 368 -5.23 8.15 30.95
C ALA A 368 -4.21 8.32 32.09
N HIS A 369 -2.91 8.35 31.78
CA HIS A 369 -1.83 8.67 32.74
C HIS A 369 -1.93 10.10 33.30
N LEU A 370 -2.67 11.00 32.63
CA LEU A 370 -2.93 12.36 33.10
C LEU A 370 -4.05 12.44 34.16
N LEU A 371 -4.77 11.34 34.40
CA LEU A 371 -5.81 11.25 35.43
C LEU A 371 -5.19 10.81 36.76
N SER A 372 -5.64 11.43 37.86
CA SER A 372 -5.31 10.92 39.20
C SER A 372 -5.85 9.51 39.39
N ASP A 373 -5.28 8.74 40.32
CA ASP A 373 -5.73 7.37 40.54
C ASP A 373 -7.20 7.31 40.99
N ALA A 374 -7.68 8.31 41.74
CA ALA A 374 -9.08 8.37 42.14
C ALA A 374 -10.01 8.56 40.92
N GLU A 375 -9.67 9.50 40.03
CA GLU A 375 -10.43 9.74 38.79
C GLU A 375 -10.40 8.53 37.87
N TRP A 376 -9.23 7.92 37.72
CA TRP A 376 -9.05 6.75 36.87
C TRP A 376 -9.86 5.54 37.37
N ARG A 377 -9.85 5.24 38.69
CA ARG A 377 -10.68 4.16 39.26
C ARG A 377 -12.18 4.38 39.00
N GLN A 378 -12.65 5.62 39.17
CA GLN A 378 -14.04 5.97 38.87
C GLN A 378 -14.38 5.80 37.39
N ALA A 379 -13.47 6.16 36.50
CA ALA A 379 -13.62 5.95 35.07
C ALA A 379 -13.64 4.46 34.67
N VAL A 380 -12.85 3.61 35.36
CA VAL A 380 -12.90 2.15 35.19
C VAL A 380 -14.28 1.61 35.62
N LEU A 381 -14.80 2.02 36.78
CA LEU A 381 -16.15 1.61 37.21
C LEU A 381 -17.23 2.07 36.24
N LYS A 382 -17.12 3.30 35.73
CA LYS A 382 -18.03 3.80 34.69
C LYS A 382 -17.97 2.92 33.44
N SER A 383 -16.77 2.48 33.04
CA SER A 383 -16.60 1.58 31.89
C SER A 383 -17.32 0.25 32.11
N VAL A 384 -17.14 -0.37 33.28
CA VAL A 384 -17.86 -1.61 33.66
C VAL A 384 -19.37 -1.39 33.64
N PHE A 385 -19.84 -0.26 34.20
CA PHE A 385 -21.25 0.09 34.23
C PHE A 385 -21.85 0.25 32.83
N MET A 386 -21.09 0.86 31.90
CA MET A 386 -21.48 1.08 30.50
C MET A 386 -21.24 -0.13 29.59
N GLY A 387 -20.68 -1.23 30.10
CA GLY A 387 -20.37 -2.44 29.32
C GLY A 387 -19.19 -2.28 28.36
N LEU A 388 -18.27 -1.35 28.63
CA LEU A 388 -17.03 -1.17 27.88
C LEU A 388 -16.01 -2.27 28.24
N PRO A 389 -15.40 -2.95 27.25
CA PRO A 389 -14.35 -3.92 27.51
C PRO A 389 -13.16 -3.28 28.23
N LEU A 390 -12.77 -3.85 29.37
CA LEU A 390 -11.65 -3.34 30.18
C LEU A 390 -10.29 -3.47 29.48
N ALA A 391 -10.19 -4.33 28.45
CA ALA A 391 -9.02 -4.41 27.57
C ALA A 391 -8.70 -3.09 26.84
N GLN A 392 -9.64 -2.15 26.77
CA GLN A 392 -9.42 -0.81 26.19
C GLN A 392 -8.83 0.19 27.18
N VAL A 393 -8.78 -0.14 28.49
CA VAL A 393 -8.20 0.73 29.51
C VAL A 393 -6.69 0.58 29.49
N HIS A 394 -6.01 1.67 29.12
CA HIS A 394 -4.57 1.71 29.09
C HIS A 394 -3.98 1.46 30.47
N ASP A 395 -2.99 0.58 30.52
CA ASP A 395 -2.16 0.33 31.70
C ASP A 395 -2.95 -0.20 32.93
N LEU A 396 -4.09 -0.84 32.65
CA LEU A 396 -5.00 -1.40 33.66
C LEU A 396 -4.29 -2.35 34.62
N ASP A 397 -3.48 -3.27 34.11
CA ASP A 397 -2.82 -4.28 34.93
C ASP A 397 -1.79 -3.69 35.89
N ARG A 398 -1.15 -2.58 35.50
CA ARG A 398 -0.15 -1.91 36.33
C ARG A 398 -0.78 -0.98 37.36
N ARG A 399 -1.89 -0.32 37.01
CA ARG A 399 -2.56 0.68 37.86
C ARG A 399 -3.63 0.10 38.77
N ALA A 400 -4.16 -1.08 38.45
CA ALA A 400 -5.17 -1.74 39.26
C ALA A 400 -4.62 -2.07 40.65
N ASP A 401 -5.40 -1.75 41.68
CA ASP A 401 -4.99 -1.89 43.06
C ASP A 401 -6.14 -2.37 43.96
N ALA A 402 -5.84 -2.56 45.24
CA ALA A 402 -6.81 -3.05 46.21
C ALA A 402 -8.03 -2.12 46.36
N GLU A 403 -7.86 -0.81 46.15
CA GLU A 403 -9.00 0.13 46.20
C GLU A 403 -9.93 -0.09 45.01
N LEU A 404 -9.39 -0.24 43.80
CA LEU A 404 -10.20 -0.60 42.63
C LEU A 404 -10.95 -1.93 42.86
N GLY A 405 -10.28 -2.92 43.46
CA GLY A 405 -10.90 -4.19 43.86
C GLY A 405 -12.09 -4.00 44.79
N ARG A 406 -11.93 -3.20 45.85
CA ARG A 406 -13.04 -2.85 46.77
C ARG A 406 -14.22 -2.20 46.04
N MET A 407 -13.94 -1.26 45.14
CA MET A 407 -15.00 -0.55 44.41
C MET A 407 -15.73 -1.48 43.44
N LEU A 408 -15.01 -2.37 42.74
CA LEU A 408 -15.60 -3.37 41.85
C LEU A 408 -16.45 -4.39 42.61
N ASP A 409 -16.04 -4.82 43.81
CA ASP A 409 -16.87 -5.68 44.66
C ASP A 409 -18.17 -4.98 45.08
N GLY A 410 -18.08 -3.69 45.43
CA GLY A 410 -19.26 -2.86 45.71
C GLY A 410 -20.22 -2.81 44.52
N LEU A 411 -19.71 -2.52 43.32
CA LEU A 411 -20.51 -2.50 42.09
C LEU A 411 -21.13 -3.87 41.78
N ARG A 412 -20.39 -4.97 41.98
CA ARG A 412 -20.88 -6.34 41.79
C ARG A 412 -22.10 -6.60 42.67
N ARG A 413 -22.00 -6.31 43.97
CA ARG A 413 -23.11 -6.50 44.94
C ARG A 413 -24.33 -5.65 44.57
N GLU A 414 -24.13 -4.40 44.17
CA GLU A 414 -25.22 -3.52 43.72
C GLU A 414 -25.95 -4.10 42.50
N ARG A 415 -25.21 -4.62 41.52
CA ARG A 415 -25.78 -5.23 40.32
C ARG A 415 -26.52 -6.52 40.64
N GLU A 416 -25.94 -7.39 41.46
CA GLU A 416 -26.57 -8.65 41.91
C GLU A 416 -27.88 -8.39 42.66
N ALA A 417 -27.90 -7.40 43.56
CA ALA A 417 -29.12 -6.99 44.26
C ALA A 417 -30.22 -6.48 43.30
N ALA A 418 -29.82 -5.91 42.16
CA ALA A 418 -30.71 -5.49 41.08
C ALA A 418 -31.00 -6.59 40.04
N GLY A 419 -30.60 -7.85 40.28
CA GLY A 419 -30.80 -8.97 39.35
C GLY A 419 -29.98 -8.87 38.04
N ARG A 420 -28.91 -8.07 38.03
CA ARG A 420 -28.04 -7.84 36.87
C ARG A 420 -26.68 -8.50 37.07
N THR A 421 -26.11 -9.02 35.99
CA THR A 421 -24.76 -9.59 36.01
C THR A 421 -23.69 -8.53 35.73
N MET A 422 -22.46 -8.79 36.19
CA MET A 422 -21.28 -7.99 35.91
C MET A 422 -20.55 -8.53 34.66
N PRO A 423 -19.95 -7.68 33.81
CA PRO A 423 -19.11 -8.12 32.70
C PRO A 423 -18.01 -9.10 33.14
N ALA A 424 -17.75 -10.14 32.33
CA ALA A 424 -16.86 -11.23 32.70
C ALA A 424 -15.38 -10.80 32.86
N ASP A 425 -14.93 -9.80 32.10
CA ASP A 425 -13.61 -9.20 32.25
C ASP A 425 -13.45 -8.41 33.55
N ALA A 426 -14.49 -7.70 33.98
CA ALA A 426 -14.52 -7.06 35.29
C ALA A 426 -14.52 -8.07 36.43
N VAL A 427 -15.20 -9.21 36.29
CA VAL A 427 -15.17 -10.31 37.28
C VAL A 427 -13.75 -10.85 37.42
N ARG A 428 -13.08 -11.17 36.29
CA ARG A 428 -11.69 -11.64 36.30
C ARG A 428 -10.73 -10.63 36.94
N LEU A 429 -10.93 -9.34 36.66
CA LEU A 429 -10.14 -8.28 37.28
C LEU A 429 -10.35 -8.26 38.80
N LEU A 430 -11.60 -8.34 39.25
CA LEU A 430 -11.94 -8.37 40.67
C LEU A 430 -11.31 -9.58 41.38
N GLU A 431 -11.42 -10.77 40.81
CA GLU A 431 -10.83 -12.01 41.35
C GLU A 431 -9.31 -11.93 41.50
N ARG A 432 -8.62 -11.15 40.66
CA ARG A 432 -7.18 -10.92 40.77
C ARG A 432 -6.80 -9.92 41.85
N LEU A 433 -7.70 -8.98 42.18
CA LEU A 433 -7.45 -7.87 43.11
C LEU A 433 -7.88 -8.17 44.55
N LEU A 434 -8.65 -9.23 44.77
CA LEU A 434 -9.02 -9.80 46.07
C LEU A 434 -8.01 -10.87 46.47
#